data_AF-K9PY05-F1
#
_entry.id   AF-K9PY05-F1
#
_cell.length_a   1.000
_cell.length_b   1.000
_cell.length_c   1.000
_cell.angle_alpha   90.00
_cell.angle_beta   90.00
_cell.angle_gamma   90.00
#
_symmetry.space_group_name_H-M   'P 1'
#
loop_
_entity.id
_entity.type
_entity.pdbx_description
1 polymer ?
#
loop_
_entity_poly.entity_id
_entity_poly.type
_entity_poly.pdbx_seq_one_letter_code
_entity_poly.pdbx_strand_id
1 'polypeptide(L)'
;MAIADFVPMKNFIYGVVIATLLSGCGQGFRTHTVNDSTQSQTIILTKQPNQENIYGWILEGSGEIEGEAQISVMLDEEPYLTEELSGIIDFQWQGDWYANDAEIVYTPTSVTGGEIQLKYQFHD
;
A
#
# COMPACT_ATOMS: atom_id res chain seq x y z
N MET A 1 -61.01 -41.87 -7.14
CA MET A 1 -59.92 -41.27 -6.35
C MET A 1 -59.87 -39.80 -6.76
N ALA A 2 -60.72 -38.92 -6.23
CA ALA A 2 -60.76 -38.37 -4.87
C ALA A 2 -59.55 -37.46 -4.56
N ILE A 3 -59.82 -36.16 -4.70
CA ILE A 3 -59.39 -34.96 -3.93
C ILE A 3 -57.92 -34.58 -3.73
N ALA A 4 -57.70 -33.28 -4.00
CA ALA A 4 -57.01 -32.26 -3.19
C ALA A 4 -55.87 -31.58 -3.97
N ASP A 5 -55.65 -30.27 -3.94
CA ASP A 5 -56.40 -29.09 -3.50
C ASP A 5 -55.52 -27.87 -3.88
N PHE A 6 -56.17 -26.71 -4.05
CA PHE A 6 -55.67 -25.36 -3.73
C PHE A 6 -54.47 -24.70 -4.45
N VAL A 7 -54.87 -23.82 -5.37
CA VAL A 7 -54.39 -22.46 -5.78
C VAL A 7 -54.21 -21.53 -4.52
N PRO A 8 -53.63 -20.28 -4.47
CA PRO A 8 -53.04 -19.34 -5.46
C PRO A 8 -51.80 -18.48 -5.01
N MET A 9 -51.37 -17.60 -5.93
CA MET A 9 -51.09 -16.15 -5.72
C MET A 9 -49.70 -15.61 -5.33
N LYS A 10 -49.37 -14.54 -6.07
CA LYS A 10 -48.80 -13.24 -5.62
C LYS A 10 -47.29 -13.14 -5.41
N ASN A 11 -46.62 -12.43 -6.32
CA ASN A 11 -46.04 -11.09 -6.09
C ASN A 11 -45.12 -10.75 -7.30
N PHE A 12 -45.36 -9.70 -8.09
CA PHE A 12 -44.93 -8.32 -7.83
C PHE A 12 -43.46 -8.33 -7.35
N ILE A 13 -42.49 -7.84 -8.10
CA ILE A 13 -42.05 -6.43 -8.02
C ILE A 13 -40.95 -6.19 -9.08
N TYR A 14 -41.19 -5.16 -9.88
CA TYR A 14 -40.25 -4.19 -10.46
C TYR A 14 -38.78 -4.56 -10.61
N GLY A 15 -38.33 -4.54 -11.87
CA GLY A 15 -36.94 -4.25 -12.20
C GLY A 15 -36.52 -2.91 -11.60
N VAL A 16 -35.56 -2.96 -10.70
CA VAL A 16 -34.76 -1.81 -10.28
C VAL A 16 -33.38 -2.06 -10.84
N VAL A 17 -33.07 -1.37 -11.93
CA VAL A 17 -31.70 -1.12 -12.38
C VAL A 17 -31.06 -0.31 -11.25
N ILE A 18 -30.31 -0.97 -10.37
CA ILE A 18 -29.48 -0.28 -9.40
C ILE A 18 -28.30 0.29 -10.19
N ALA A 19 -28.44 1.54 -10.61
CA ALA A 19 -27.32 2.38 -10.98
C ALA A 19 -26.50 2.61 -9.71
N THR A 20 -25.55 1.72 -9.45
CA THR A 20 -24.53 1.93 -8.42
C THR A 20 -23.71 3.15 -8.83
N LEU A 21 -23.97 4.26 -8.15
CA LEU A 21 -23.15 5.46 -8.16
C LEU A 21 -21.70 5.04 -7.95
N LEU A 22 -20.87 5.20 -8.98
CA LEU A 22 -19.42 5.10 -8.86
C LEU A 22 -18.96 6.34 -8.09
N SER A 23 -19.11 6.30 -6.77
CA SER A 23 -18.36 7.17 -5.87
C SER A 23 -16.90 6.77 -6.05
N GLY A 24 -16.18 7.44 -6.95
CA GLY A 24 -14.74 7.29 -7.08
C GLY A 24 -14.09 7.62 -5.75
N CYS A 25 -13.69 6.57 -5.03
CA CYS A 25 -12.89 6.66 -3.82
C CYS A 25 -11.61 7.44 -4.13
N GLY A 26 -11.26 8.43 -3.30
CA GLY A 26 -9.92 9.02 -3.34
C GLY A 26 -8.86 7.94 -3.23
N GLN A 27 -7.75 8.10 -3.94
CA GLN A 27 -6.63 7.16 -3.87
C GLN A 27 -6.08 7.17 -2.44
N GLY A 28 -6.19 6.02 -1.77
CA GLY A 28 -5.67 5.83 -0.42
C GLY A 28 -4.22 5.38 -0.42
N PHE A 29 -3.58 5.53 0.75
CA PHE A 29 -2.28 4.96 1.03
C PHE A 29 -2.27 3.44 0.89
N ARG A 30 -1.14 2.91 0.44
CA ARG A 30 -0.82 1.49 0.41
C ARG A 30 0.22 1.19 1.49
N THR A 31 0.31 -0.07 1.89
CA THR A 31 1.25 -0.51 2.92
C THR A 31 2.09 -1.68 2.41
N HIS A 32 3.36 -1.70 2.78
CA HIS A 32 4.29 -2.81 2.59
C HIS A 32 5.01 -3.09 3.92
N THR A 33 5.01 -4.34 4.37
CA THR A 33 5.77 -4.74 5.55
C THR A 33 7.09 -5.34 5.14
N VAL A 34 8.17 -4.94 5.80
CA VAL A 34 9.48 -5.58 5.70
C VAL A 34 9.37 -6.99 6.29
N ASN A 35 9.50 -8.03 5.45
CA ASN A 35 9.19 -9.40 5.86
C ASN A 35 10.12 -9.93 6.97
N ASP A 36 11.43 -9.78 6.80
CA ASP A 36 12.45 -10.15 7.78
C ASP A 36 13.39 -8.95 7.97
N SER A 37 13.27 -8.28 9.12
CA SER A 37 14.06 -7.09 9.45
C SER A 37 15.55 -7.41 9.69
N THR A 38 15.93 -8.68 9.77
CA THR A 38 17.33 -9.08 9.94
C THR A 38 18.08 -9.26 8.62
N GLN A 39 17.39 -9.13 7.47
CA GLN A 39 17.97 -9.35 6.15
C GLN A 39 17.89 -8.11 5.25
N SER A 40 18.93 -7.91 4.43
CA SER A 40 18.88 -6.92 3.36
C SER A 40 17.83 -7.29 2.32
N GLN A 41 17.11 -6.29 1.81
CA GLN A 41 16.09 -6.51 0.78
C GLN A 41 15.88 -5.27 -0.07
N THR A 42 15.49 -5.51 -1.33
CA THR A 42 15.02 -4.49 -2.26
C THR A 42 13.50 -4.59 -2.37
N ILE A 43 12.82 -3.47 -2.15
CA ILE A 43 11.36 -3.35 -2.17
C ILE A 43 10.98 -2.43 -3.31
N ILE A 44 10.11 -2.89 -4.20
CA ILE A 44 9.57 -2.06 -5.28
C ILE A 44 8.17 -1.60 -4.90
N LEU A 45 8.04 -0.29 -4.63
CA LEU A 45 6.75 0.35 -4.40
C LEU A 45 6.21 0.84 -5.74
N THR A 46 5.02 0.40 -6.13
CA THR A 46 4.44 0.75 -7.44
C THR A 46 3.20 1.61 -7.26
N LYS A 47 2.98 2.55 -8.18
CA LYS A 47 1.72 3.27 -8.29
C LYS A 47 0.53 2.31 -8.46
N GLN A 48 -0.68 2.80 -8.23
CA GLN A 48 -1.89 2.03 -8.48
C GLN A 48 -2.12 1.84 -10.00
N PRO A 49 -2.75 0.74 -10.44
CA PRO A 49 -2.94 0.46 -11.87
C PRO A 49 -3.68 1.55 -12.66
N ASN A 50 -4.55 2.32 -12.01
CA ASN A 50 -5.37 3.35 -12.65
C ASN A 50 -4.82 4.77 -12.47
N GLN A 51 -3.61 4.92 -11.89
CA GLN A 51 -2.96 6.23 -11.76
C GLN A 51 -2.35 6.66 -13.09
N GLU A 52 -2.52 7.92 -13.43
CA GLU A 52 -1.99 8.55 -14.64
C GLU A 52 -0.53 9.00 -14.45
N ASN A 53 -0.24 10.27 -14.77
CA ASN A 53 1.11 10.83 -14.77
C ASN A 53 1.48 11.21 -13.34
N ILE A 54 2.39 10.45 -12.74
CA ILE A 54 2.87 10.75 -11.39
C ILE A 54 3.62 12.09 -11.39
N TYR A 55 3.27 12.96 -10.46
CA TYR A 55 3.98 14.22 -10.21
C TYR A 55 4.55 14.32 -8.78
N GLY A 56 4.17 13.39 -7.90
CA GLY A 56 4.65 13.41 -6.53
C GLY A 56 4.39 12.11 -5.79
N TRP A 57 4.87 12.07 -4.56
CA TRP A 57 4.71 10.91 -3.70
C TRP A 57 4.85 11.30 -2.22
N ILE A 58 4.42 10.37 -1.36
CA ILE A 58 4.68 10.35 0.06
C ILE A 58 5.00 8.91 0.47
N LEU A 59 6.00 8.75 1.33
CA LEU A 59 6.42 7.49 1.96
C LEU A 59 6.68 7.74 3.43
N GLU A 60 5.94 7.04 4.28
CA GLU A 60 6.06 7.01 5.73
C GLU A 60 6.63 5.66 6.15
N GLY A 61 7.66 5.66 7.00
CA GLY A 61 8.18 4.45 7.63
C GLY A 61 7.89 4.47 9.12
N SER A 62 7.39 3.36 9.64
CA SER A 62 7.04 3.21 11.05
C SER A 62 7.38 1.82 11.56
N GLY A 63 7.61 1.68 12.87
CA GLY A 63 7.84 0.38 13.49
C GLY A 63 8.83 0.45 14.64
N GLU A 64 9.43 -0.69 14.96
CA GLU A 64 10.47 -0.80 16.00
C GLU A 64 11.44 -1.92 15.62
N ILE A 65 12.74 -1.65 15.76
CA ILE A 65 13.82 -2.63 15.55
C ILE A 65 14.78 -2.69 16.74
N GLU A 66 15.31 -3.88 16.99
CA GLU A 66 16.39 -4.14 17.93
C GLU A 66 17.73 -4.11 17.19
N GLY A 67 18.40 -2.96 17.17
CA GLY A 67 19.68 -2.77 16.48
C GLY A 67 19.65 -1.57 15.55
N GLU A 68 20.55 -1.58 14.57
CA GLU A 68 20.74 -0.48 13.62
C GLU A 68 20.57 -0.99 12.18
N ALA A 69 19.94 -0.18 11.33
CA ALA A 69 19.78 -0.42 9.91
C ALA A 69 19.78 0.90 9.13
N GLN A 70 19.92 0.80 7.82
CA GLN A 70 19.76 1.92 6.89
C GLN A 70 18.63 1.59 5.90
N ILE A 71 17.86 2.60 5.52
CA ILE A 71 16.88 2.50 4.43
C ILE A 71 17.08 3.63 3.44
N SER A 72 17.09 3.31 2.15
CA SER A 72 17.35 4.28 1.09
C SER A 72 16.33 4.16 -0.04
N VAL A 73 15.98 5.29 -0.64
CA VAL A 73 15.31 5.32 -1.95
C VAL A 73 16.38 5.43 -3.01
N MET A 74 16.29 4.57 -4.02
CA MET A 74 17.22 4.57 -5.14
C MET A 74 16.68 5.41 -6.29
N LEU A 75 17.55 6.19 -6.92
CA LEU A 75 17.30 6.90 -8.17
C LEU A 75 18.51 6.68 -9.06
N ASP A 76 18.28 6.15 -10.27
CA ASP A 76 19.36 5.84 -11.23
C ASP A 76 20.51 5.01 -10.61
N GLU A 77 20.17 3.97 -9.85
CA GLU A 77 21.09 3.06 -9.15
C GLU A 77 21.92 3.70 -8.00
N GLU A 78 21.67 4.98 -7.66
CA GLU A 78 22.33 5.68 -6.56
C GLU A 78 21.32 5.99 -5.41
N PRO A 79 21.77 5.98 -4.13
CA PRO A 79 20.93 6.41 -3.02
C PRO A 79 20.55 7.90 -3.17
N TYR A 80 19.26 8.18 -3.26
CA TYR A 80 18.70 9.54 -3.37
C TYR A 80 18.28 10.11 -2.02
N LEU A 81 17.48 9.34 -1.27
CA LEU A 81 17.11 9.63 0.11
C LEU A 81 17.59 8.48 0.97
N THR A 82 18.00 8.76 2.21
CA THR A 82 18.51 7.75 3.12
C THR A 82 18.18 8.14 4.55
N GLU A 83 17.74 7.16 5.33
CA GLU A 83 17.58 7.29 6.78
C GLU A 83 18.29 6.16 7.52
N GLU A 84 18.86 6.54 8.66
CA GLU A 84 19.38 5.61 9.65
C GLU A 84 18.25 5.24 10.63
N LEU A 85 18.08 3.95 10.88
CA LEU A 85 16.99 3.38 11.68
C LEU A 85 17.57 2.72 12.94
N SER A 86 16.95 2.99 14.09
CA SER A 86 17.26 2.31 15.35
C SER A 86 16.12 2.46 16.35
N GLY A 87 15.79 1.40 17.11
CA GLY A 87 14.72 1.47 18.10
C GLY A 87 13.38 1.79 17.43
N ILE A 88 12.65 2.78 17.97
CA ILE A 88 11.39 3.25 17.38
C ILE A 88 11.66 3.98 16.07
N ILE A 89 11.01 3.53 15.01
CA ILE A 89 11.09 4.11 13.67
C ILE A 89 9.87 4.99 13.44
N ASP A 90 10.13 6.24 13.05
CA ASP A 90 9.13 7.18 12.55
C ASP A 90 9.84 8.15 11.60
N PHE A 91 9.63 7.99 10.29
CA PHE A 91 10.17 8.88 9.27
C PHE A 91 9.15 9.12 8.16
N GLN A 92 9.33 10.23 7.44
CA GLN A 92 8.50 10.58 6.30
C GLN A 92 9.33 11.27 5.22
N TRP A 93 9.20 10.78 3.99
CA TRP A 93 9.65 11.43 2.77
C TRP A 93 8.45 11.84 1.92
N GLN A 94 8.55 13.00 1.29
CA GLN A 94 7.55 13.49 0.35
C GLN A 94 8.18 14.46 -0.63
N GLY A 95 7.58 14.61 -1.80
CA GLY A 95 8.01 15.61 -2.77
C GLY A 95 7.69 15.21 -4.20
N ASP A 96 8.45 15.79 -5.12
CA ASP A 96 8.32 15.51 -6.54
C ASP A 96 8.85 14.10 -6.84
N TRP A 97 8.08 13.36 -7.63
CA TRP A 97 8.43 12.04 -8.15
C TRP A 97 7.69 11.83 -9.45
N TYR A 98 8.37 11.32 -10.47
CA TYR A 98 7.80 11.21 -11.82
C TYR A 98 7.85 9.79 -12.39
N ALA A 99 8.42 8.84 -11.64
CA ALA A 99 8.44 7.43 -12.02
C ALA A 99 7.19 6.70 -11.51
N ASN A 100 6.85 5.58 -12.17
CA ASN A 100 5.70 4.74 -11.79
C ASN A 100 5.98 3.85 -10.57
N ASP A 101 7.24 3.74 -10.21
CA ASP A 101 7.74 2.92 -9.12
C ASP A 101 8.86 3.65 -8.37
N ALA A 102 9.11 3.20 -7.15
CA ALA A 102 10.21 3.63 -6.31
C ALA A 102 10.89 2.38 -5.75
N GLU A 103 12.20 2.27 -5.99
CA GLU A 103 13.03 1.22 -5.44
C GLU A 103 13.55 1.65 -4.06
N ILE A 104 13.26 0.83 -3.05
CA ILE A 104 13.68 1.04 -1.67
C ILE A 104 14.65 -0.08 -1.29
N VAL A 105 15.83 0.28 -0.82
CA VAL A 105 16.84 -0.67 -0.33
C VAL A 105 16.91 -0.57 1.18
N TYR A 106 16.66 -1.69 1.86
CA TYR A 106 16.83 -1.84 3.30
C TYR A 106 18.08 -2.67 3.58
N THR A 107 18.93 -2.18 4.48
CA THR A 107 20.20 -2.82 4.86
C THR A 107 20.35 -2.84 6.38
N PRO A 108 20.11 -3.98 7.05
CA PRO A 108 20.37 -4.11 8.47
C PRO A 108 21.88 -4.22 8.73
N THR A 109 22.35 -3.54 9.77
CA THR A 109 23.74 -3.57 10.21
C THR A 109 23.91 -4.47 11.43
N SER A 110 22.99 -4.36 12.40
CA SER A 110 23.03 -5.10 13.67
C SER A 110 21.65 -5.54 14.16
N VAL A 111 20.64 -5.54 13.28
CA VAL A 111 19.26 -5.88 13.64
C VAL A 111 19.13 -7.35 14.03
N THR A 112 18.58 -7.59 15.22
CA THR A 112 18.27 -8.94 15.74
C THR A 112 16.79 -9.29 15.70
N GLY A 113 15.93 -8.29 15.50
CA GLY A 113 14.48 -8.48 15.40
C GLY A 113 13.74 -7.15 15.31
N GLY A 114 12.42 -7.22 15.15
CA GLY A 114 11.53 -6.07 15.02
C GLY A 114 10.70 -6.09 13.74
N GLU A 115 9.87 -5.08 13.57
CA GLU A 115 8.96 -4.92 12.42
C GLU A 115 9.09 -3.50 11.87
N ILE A 116 9.09 -3.40 10.54
CA ILE A 116 9.08 -2.12 9.81
C ILE A 116 7.93 -2.16 8.82
N GLN A 117 7.13 -1.10 8.82
CA GLN A 117 6.04 -0.89 7.91
C GLN A 117 6.26 0.39 7.10
N LEU A 118 6.15 0.26 5.78
CA LEU A 118 6.21 1.34 4.81
C LEU A 118 4.80 1.65 4.31
N LYS A 119 4.32 2.86 4.54
CA LYS A 119 3.03 3.36 4.06
C LYS A 119 3.28 4.43 3.01
N TYR A 120 2.71 4.27 1.82
CA TYR A 120 3.06 5.10 0.67
C TYR A 120 1.88 5.45 -0.21
N GLN A 121 2.00 6.55 -0.94
CA GLN A 121 1.07 6.98 -1.98
C GLN A 121 1.83 7.74 -3.06
N PHE A 122 1.52 7.44 -4.33
CA PHE A 122 1.90 8.26 -5.48
C PHE A 122 0.78 9.27 -5.76
N HIS A 123 1.11 10.42 -6.34
CA HIS A 123 0.16 11.48 -6.69
C HIS A 123 0.22 11.73 -8.20
N ASP A 124 -0.95 11.78 -8.85
CA ASP A 124 -1.18 11.97 -10.29
C ASP A 124 -2.26 13.02 -10.58
#